data_AF-A0A4R2GRK0-F1
#
_entry.id   AF-A0A4R2GRK0-F1
#
_cell.length_a   1.000
_cell.length_b   1.000
_cell.length_c   1.000
_cell.angle_alpha   90.00
_cell.angle_beta   90.00
_cell.angle_gamma   90.00
#
_symmetry.space_group_name_H-M   'P 1'
#
loop_
_entity.id
_entity.type
_entity.pdbx_description
1 polymer ?
#
loop_
_entity_poly.entity_id
_entity_poly.type
_entity_poly.pdbx_seq_one_letter_code
_entity_poly.pdbx_strand_id
1 'polypeptide(L)'
;MKSIWHIILPFVAFILSIGIVSANPNRPYITESSIQEQLEFVINQSSRWEQYRMVPERWLNQLNTNTLDTLNYKNNRIRTLNSTISGQKSEIEQLSKELNDTREKLAQAERARDAFSLVGISMHKRFFLSLVIFTMTGILLLAGFIFLLYKKNLETISKTKDELNHLKDDFEEYRQKARKKQEDLVVQHHREIQKLKGMG
;
A
#
# COMPACT_ATOMS: atom_id res chain seq x y z
N MET A 1 54.29 88.39 -57.38
CA MET A 1 54.19 87.37 -56.31
C MET A 1 54.07 87.99 -54.89
N LYS A 2 53.29 89.07 -54.68
CA LYS A 2 53.07 89.67 -53.34
C LYS A 2 51.61 89.56 -52.85
N SER A 3 50.67 89.17 -53.71
CA SER A 3 49.23 89.14 -53.40
C SER A 3 48.75 87.83 -52.76
N ILE A 4 49.57 86.78 -52.71
CA ILE A 4 49.17 85.45 -52.21
C ILE A 4 49.45 85.31 -50.69
N TRP A 5 50.38 86.12 -50.15
CA TRP A 5 50.81 86.04 -48.76
C TRP A 5 49.73 86.51 -47.76
N HIS A 6 48.84 87.42 -48.20
CA HIS A 6 47.74 87.94 -47.37
C HIS A 6 46.59 86.94 -47.16
N ILE A 7 46.49 85.89 -47.97
CA ILE A 7 45.46 84.83 -47.83
C ILE A 7 45.99 83.62 -47.05
N ILE A 8 47.30 83.34 -47.15
CA ILE A 8 47.92 82.20 -46.46
C ILE A 8 48.08 82.47 -44.96
N LEU A 9 48.42 83.70 -44.55
CA LEU A 9 48.62 84.06 -43.15
C LEU A 9 47.35 83.87 -42.27
N PRO A 10 46.14 84.31 -42.68
CA PRO A 10 44.93 84.05 -41.89
C PRO A 10 44.51 82.57 -41.92
N PHE A 11 44.82 81.84 -43.01
CA PHE A 11 44.51 80.41 -43.10
C PHE A 11 45.37 79.55 -42.17
N VAL A 12 46.66 79.89 -42.03
CA VAL A 12 47.56 79.24 -41.06
C VAL A 12 47.19 79.59 -39.61
N ALA A 13 46.76 80.82 -39.35
CA ALA A 13 46.26 81.22 -38.03
C ALA A 13 44.94 80.51 -37.65
N PHE A 14 44.07 80.25 -38.64
CA PHE A 14 42.83 79.49 -38.43
C PHE A 14 43.10 78.02 -38.11
N ILE A 15 44.11 77.40 -38.75
CA ILE A 15 44.52 76.01 -38.45
C ILE A 15 45.15 75.90 -37.05
N LEU A 16 45.87 76.93 -36.59
CA LEU A 16 46.47 76.94 -35.24
C LEU A 16 45.43 77.07 -34.12
N SER A 17 44.25 77.66 -34.39
CA SER A 17 43.18 77.86 -33.40
C SER A 17 42.31 76.61 -33.14
N ILE A 18 42.48 75.54 -33.92
CA ILE A 18 41.71 74.29 -33.77
C ILE A 18 42.32 73.37 -32.67
N GLY A 19 43.42 73.79 -32.04
CA GLY A 19 44.25 72.95 -31.15
C GLY A 19 43.99 73.01 -29.64
N ILE A 20 42.84 73.49 -29.13
CA ILE A 20 42.51 73.34 -27.70
C ILE A 20 41.49 72.21 -27.53
N VAL A 21 41.99 70.98 -27.54
CA VAL A 21 41.27 69.84 -26.96
C VAL A 21 41.34 70.00 -25.44
N SER A 22 40.22 70.41 -24.84
CA SER A 22 40.04 70.28 -23.39
C SER A 22 40.04 68.79 -23.04
N ALA A 23 41.13 68.30 -22.43
CA ALA A 23 41.17 66.97 -21.85
C ALA A 23 40.15 66.90 -20.69
N ASN A 24 38.96 66.33 -20.97
CA ASN A 24 37.98 66.00 -19.94
C ASN A 24 38.60 64.91 -19.03
N PRO A 25 38.82 65.13 -17.72
CA PRO A 25 39.44 64.15 -16.83
C PRO A 25 38.44 63.06 -16.39
N ASN A 26 37.52 62.67 -17.28
CA ASN A 26 36.55 61.61 -17.04
C ASN A 26 37.24 60.24 -17.12
N ARG A 27 37.95 59.87 -16.05
CA ARG A 27 38.46 58.50 -15.85
C ARG A 27 37.29 57.50 -15.84
N PRO A 28 37.28 56.44 -16.66
CA PRO A 28 36.17 55.49 -16.69
C PRO A 28 36.03 54.74 -15.35
N TYR A 29 34.79 54.44 -14.94
CA TYR A 29 34.48 53.60 -13.78
C TYR A 29 34.29 52.15 -14.22
N ILE A 30 34.73 51.18 -13.42
CA ILE A 30 34.55 49.76 -13.73
C ILE A 30 33.15 49.29 -13.30
N THR A 31 32.31 48.90 -14.26
CA THR A 31 30.92 48.46 -13.99
C THR A 31 30.75 46.94 -14.04
N GLU A 32 31.64 46.22 -14.73
CA GLU A 32 31.51 44.78 -15.02
C GLU A 32 32.32 43.88 -14.08
N SER A 33 32.56 44.31 -12.84
CA SER A 33 33.31 43.55 -11.84
C SER A 33 32.50 43.38 -10.55
N SER A 34 32.95 42.49 -9.66
CA SER A 34 32.31 42.29 -8.35
C SER A 34 32.34 43.59 -7.52
N ILE A 35 31.40 43.75 -6.57
CA ILE A 35 31.39 44.93 -5.67
C ILE A 35 32.74 45.09 -4.95
N GLN A 36 33.39 43.97 -4.61
CA GLN A 36 34.71 44.00 -3.99
C GLN A 36 35.75 44.62 -4.93
N GLU A 37 35.81 44.19 -6.18
CA GLU A 37 36.73 44.74 -7.18
C GLU A 37 36.39 46.21 -7.50
N GLN A 38 35.11 46.58 -7.53
CA GLN A 38 34.66 47.97 -7.68
C GLN A 38 35.11 48.86 -6.50
N LEU A 39 35.01 48.35 -5.28
CA LEU A 39 35.48 49.02 -4.07
C LEU A 39 37.00 49.19 -4.10
N GLU A 40 37.75 48.13 -4.43
CA GLU A 40 39.20 48.17 -4.57
C GLU A 40 39.64 49.14 -5.66
N PHE A 41 38.91 49.22 -6.78
CA PHE A 41 39.17 50.22 -7.82
C PHE A 41 38.97 51.65 -7.33
N VAL A 42 37.88 51.92 -6.60
CA VAL A 42 37.63 53.24 -6.02
C VAL A 42 38.73 53.62 -5.01
N ILE A 43 39.19 52.67 -4.21
CA ILE A 43 40.29 52.86 -3.25
C ILE A 43 41.63 53.06 -3.97
N ASN A 44 41.94 52.31 -5.00
CA ASN A 44 43.26 52.38 -5.66
C ASN A 44 43.39 53.56 -6.61
N GLN A 45 42.33 53.90 -7.34
CA GLN A 45 42.36 54.87 -8.43
C GLN A 45 42.01 56.31 -8.00
N SER A 46 41.53 56.49 -6.78
CA SER A 46 41.26 57.81 -6.20
C SER A 46 42.56 58.57 -5.87
N SER A 47 42.51 59.89 -5.99
CA SER A 47 43.64 60.76 -5.69
C SER A 47 43.80 60.93 -4.18
N ARG A 48 45.04 60.99 -3.69
CA ARG A 48 45.32 61.22 -2.27
C ARG A 48 45.76 62.67 -2.05
N TRP A 49 45.19 63.32 -1.04
CA TRP A 49 45.60 64.63 -0.55
C TRP A 49 45.89 64.52 0.95
N GLU A 50 47.16 64.61 1.33
CA GLU A 50 47.63 64.40 2.71
C GLU A 50 47.14 63.06 3.31
N GLN A 51 46.26 63.13 4.31
CA GLN A 51 45.61 61.99 4.98
C GLN A 51 44.24 61.63 4.38
N TYR A 52 43.76 62.39 3.40
CA TYR A 52 42.45 62.23 2.78
C TYR A 52 42.57 61.64 1.37
N ARG A 53 41.48 60.99 0.94
CA ARG A 53 41.35 60.40 -0.40
C ARG A 53 40.20 61.08 -1.13
N MET A 54 40.51 61.79 -2.20
CA MET A 54 39.53 62.41 -3.09
C MET A 54 38.96 61.36 -4.03
N VAL A 55 37.72 61.00 -3.79
CA VAL A 55 36.94 60.10 -4.64
C VAL A 55 35.93 60.95 -5.44
N PRO A 56 35.85 60.81 -6.76
CA PRO A 56 34.79 61.40 -7.56
C PRO A 56 33.41 60.96 -7.06
N GLU A 57 32.50 61.91 -6.82
CA GLU A 57 31.15 61.64 -6.30
C GLU A 57 30.39 60.62 -7.17
N ARG A 58 30.53 60.71 -8.49
CA ARG A 58 29.96 59.74 -9.45
C ARG A 58 30.36 58.28 -9.18
N TRP A 59 31.59 58.02 -8.71
CA TRP A 59 32.07 56.67 -8.43
C TRP A 59 31.45 56.14 -7.14
N LEU A 60 31.29 56.99 -6.14
CA LEU A 60 30.59 56.64 -4.90
C LEU A 60 29.10 56.38 -5.18
N ASN A 61 28.44 57.23 -5.97
CA ASN A 61 27.04 57.04 -6.34
C ASN A 61 26.83 55.75 -7.13
N GLN A 62 27.71 55.43 -8.08
CA GLN A 62 27.64 54.19 -8.84
C GLN A 62 27.90 52.96 -7.95
N LEU A 63 28.93 52.99 -7.10
CA LEU A 63 29.23 51.90 -6.17
C LEU A 63 28.06 51.67 -5.19
N ASN A 64 27.47 52.74 -4.67
CA ASN A 64 26.32 52.66 -3.78
C ASN A 64 25.11 52.02 -4.50
N THR A 65 24.80 52.48 -5.71
CA THR A 65 23.73 51.91 -6.54
C THR A 65 23.95 50.42 -6.80
N ASN A 66 25.14 50.03 -7.27
CA ASN A 66 25.47 48.63 -7.56
C ASN A 66 25.44 47.74 -6.30
N THR A 67 25.83 48.29 -5.14
CA THR A 67 25.77 47.60 -3.85
C THR A 67 24.33 47.37 -3.40
N LEU A 68 23.49 48.40 -3.46
CA LEU A 68 22.07 48.32 -3.15
C LEU A 68 21.34 47.37 -4.10
N ASP A 69 21.63 47.41 -5.39
CA ASP A 69 21.03 46.53 -6.40
C ASP A 69 21.38 45.06 -6.12
N THR A 70 22.64 44.77 -5.79
CA THR A 70 23.06 43.41 -5.44
C THR A 70 22.43 42.93 -4.14
N LEU A 71 22.31 43.81 -3.14
CA LEU A 71 21.64 43.48 -1.88
C LEU A 71 20.15 43.21 -2.11
N ASN A 72 19.48 44.04 -2.90
CA ASN A 72 18.08 43.87 -3.29
C ASN A 72 17.87 42.58 -4.09
N TYR A 73 18.76 42.28 -5.03
CA TYR A 73 18.74 41.03 -5.80
C TYR A 73 18.87 39.81 -4.88
N LYS A 74 19.83 39.81 -3.96
CA LYS A 74 20.03 38.73 -2.98
C LYS A 74 18.82 38.59 -2.05
N ASN A 75 18.29 39.70 -1.53
CA ASN A 75 17.10 39.69 -0.68
C ASN A 75 15.87 39.15 -1.43
N ASN A 76 15.68 39.53 -2.69
CA ASN A 76 14.60 39.01 -3.51
C ASN A 76 14.78 37.51 -3.76
N ARG A 77 16.00 37.07 -4.06
CA ARG A 77 16.33 35.65 -4.22
C ARG A 77 16.04 34.85 -2.94
N ILE A 78 16.40 35.38 -1.76
CA ILE A 78 16.09 34.77 -0.47
C ILE A 78 14.58 34.67 -0.25
N ARG A 79 13.82 35.73 -0.57
CA ARG A 79 12.34 35.70 -0.48
C ARG A 79 11.75 34.62 -1.40
N THR A 80 12.21 34.54 -2.65
CA THR A 80 11.77 33.50 -3.58
C THR A 80 12.11 32.11 -3.07
N LEU A 81 13.34 31.88 -2.59
CA LEU A 81 13.75 30.58 -2.04
C LEU A 81 12.90 30.20 -0.82
N ASN A 82 12.65 31.15 0.10
CA ASN A 82 11.79 30.89 1.26
C ASN A 82 10.34 30.57 0.85
N SER A 83 9.81 31.25 -0.18
CA SER A 83 8.50 30.92 -0.74
C SER A 83 8.46 29.52 -1.35
N THR A 84 9.49 29.14 -2.11
CA THR A 84 9.63 27.78 -2.66
C THR A 84 9.72 26.73 -1.55
N ILE A 85 10.54 26.97 -0.51
CA ILE A 85 10.68 26.07 0.64
C ILE A 85 9.34 25.91 1.37
N SER A 86 8.60 27.00 1.56
CA SER A 86 7.26 26.95 2.15
C SER A 86 6.28 26.15 1.30
N GLY A 87 6.33 26.32 -0.03
CA GLY A 87 5.53 25.54 -0.98
C GLY A 87 5.86 24.05 -0.92
N GLN A 88 7.14 23.70 -0.99
CA GLN A 88 7.62 22.32 -0.89
C GLN A 88 7.24 21.68 0.44
N LYS A 89 7.32 22.42 1.56
CA LYS A 89 6.90 21.91 2.87
C LYS A 89 5.40 21.59 2.90
N SER A 90 4.57 22.47 2.33
CA SER A 90 3.13 22.24 2.22
C SER A 90 2.80 21.04 1.36
N GLU A 91 3.51 20.85 0.23
CA GLU A 91 3.36 19.68 -0.64
C GLU A 91 3.78 18.39 0.08
N ILE A 92 4.89 18.41 0.84
CA ILE A 92 5.31 17.27 1.67
C ILE A 92 4.26 16.92 2.72
N GLU A 93 3.67 17.91 3.38
CA GLU A 93 2.60 17.70 4.36
C GLU A 93 1.35 17.09 3.70
N GLN A 94 0.97 17.57 2.51
CA GLN A 94 -0.14 17.01 1.72
C GLN A 94 0.15 15.57 1.29
N LEU A 95 1.31 15.30 0.69
CA LEU A 95 1.72 13.96 0.28
C LEU A 95 1.81 12.99 1.46
N SER A 96 2.31 13.45 2.62
CA SER A 96 2.34 12.65 3.84
C SER A 96 0.94 12.29 4.32
N LYS A 97 0.02 13.25 4.28
CA LYS A 97 -1.39 13.02 4.62
C LYS A 97 -2.05 12.04 3.66
N GLU A 98 -1.91 12.24 2.35
CA GLU A 98 -2.46 11.33 1.34
C GLU A 98 -1.91 9.90 1.46
N LEU A 99 -0.62 9.78 1.77
CA LEU A 99 0.03 8.50 1.97
C LEU A 99 -0.47 7.80 3.25
N ASN A 100 -0.74 8.55 4.31
CA ASN A 100 -1.37 8.00 5.51
C ASN A 100 -2.83 7.57 5.23
N ASP A 101 -3.62 8.43 4.58
CA ASP A 101 -5.00 8.12 4.18
C ASP A 101 -5.05 6.88 3.27
N THR A 102 -4.10 6.74 2.34
CA THR A 102 -4.00 5.58 1.44
C THR A 102 -3.65 4.32 2.19
N ARG A 103 -2.74 4.37 3.17
CA ARG A 103 -2.42 3.23 4.04
C ARG A 103 -3.60 2.81 4.89
N GLU A 104 -4.35 3.76 5.44
CA GLU A 104 -5.57 3.47 6.19
C GLU A 104 -6.63 2.83 5.31
N LYS A 105 -6.85 3.36 4.10
CA LYS A 105 -7.76 2.76 3.10
C LYS A 105 -7.32 1.35 2.70
N LEU A 106 -6.02 1.11 2.50
CA LEU A 106 -5.50 -0.22 2.21
C LEU A 106 -5.76 -1.18 3.38
N ALA A 107 -5.46 -0.78 4.62
CA ALA A 107 -5.73 -1.58 5.80
C ALA A 107 -7.24 -1.85 6.00
N GLN A 108 -8.11 -0.88 5.68
CA GLN A 108 -9.55 -1.08 5.67
C GLN A 108 -9.99 -2.04 4.57
N ALA A 109 -9.45 -1.93 3.36
CA ALA A 109 -9.74 -2.81 2.24
C ALA A 109 -9.26 -4.24 2.50
N GLU A 110 -8.10 -4.42 3.14
CA GLU A 110 -7.61 -5.74 3.57
C GLU A 110 -8.55 -6.36 4.61
N ARG A 111 -8.96 -5.59 5.64
CA ARG A 111 -9.96 -6.05 6.61
C ARG A 111 -11.29 -6.40 5.96
N ALA A 112 -11.77 -5.57 5.03
CA ALA A 112 -13.02 -5.80 4.31
C ALA A 112 -12.93 -7.02 3.36
N ARG A 113 -11.77 -7.24 2.72
CA ARG A 113 -11.52 -8.43 1.89
C ARG A 113 -11.47 -9.71 2.73
N ASP A 114 -10.85 -9.64 3.90
CA ASP A 114 -10.73 -10.78 4.81
C ASP A 114 -12.01 -11.04 5.60
N ALA A 115 -12.91 -10.06 5.68
CA ALA A 115 -14.23 -10.16 6.27
C ALA A 115 -15.26 -10.63 5.22
N PHE A 116 -15.71 -11.88 5.32
CA PHE A 116 -16.96 -12.27 4.67
C PHE A 116 -18.12 -11.92 5.61
N SER A 117 -19.00 -11.01 5.20
CA SER A 117 -20.23 -10.69 5.92
C SER A 117 -21.28 -11.75 5.64
N LEU A 118 -21.51 -12.64 6.59
CA LEU A 118 -22.66 -13.52 6.65
C LEU A 118 -23.48 -13.08 7.86
N VAL A 119 -24.63 -12.45 7.61
CA VAL A 119 -25.58 -11.97 8.64
C VAL A 119 -24.93 -11.00 9.65
N GLY A 120 -24.27 -9.94 9.16
CA GLY A 120 -23.83 -8.81 10.00
C GLY A 120 -22.61 -9.05 10.90
N ILE A 121 -22.06 -10.27 10.93
CA ILE A 121 -20.83 -10.59 11.67
C ILE A 121 -19.68 -10.74 10.67
N SER A 122 -18.67 -9.88 10.80
CA SER A 122 -17.43 -9.94 10.04
C SER A 122 -16.53 -11.07 10.56
N MET A 123 -16.48 -12.21 9.86
CA MET A 123 -15.60 -13.32 10.20
C MET A 123 -14.45 -13.46 9.19
N HIS A 124 -13.27 -13.84 9.69
CA HIS A 124 -12.08 -14.04 8.87
C HIS A 124 -12.30 -15.18 7.87
N LYS A 125 -12.03 -14.96 6.58
CA LYS A 125 -12.31 -15.90 5.48
C LYS A 125 -11.77 -17.32 5.72
N ARG A 126 -10.59 -17.43 6.34
CA ARG A 126 -9.97 -18.73 6.69
C ARG A 126 -10.75 -19.48 7.77
N PHE A 127 -11.26 -18.76 8.77
CA PHE A 127 -12.05 -19.34 9.84
C PHE A 127 -13.40 -19.85 9.32
N PHE A 128 -14.06 -19.07 8.47
CA PHE A 128 -15.29 -19.51 7.82
C PHE A 128 -15.07 -20.77 6.97
N LEU A 129 -14.05 -20.78 6.12
CA LEU A 129 -13.74 -21.94 5.29
C LEU A 129 -13.43 -23.18 6.15
N SER A 130 -12.66 -23.01 7.23
CA SER A 130 -12.37 -24.09 8.17
C SER A 130 -13.64 -24.60 8.86
N LEU A 131 -14.53 -23.72 9.30
CA LEU A 131 -15.79 -24.09 9.94
C LEU A 131 -16.72 -24.83 8.98
N VAL A 132 -16.84 -24.37 7.73
CA VAL A 132 -17.67 -25.03 6.71
C VAL A 132 -17.12 -26.43 6.40
N ILE A 133 -15.80 -26.58 6.22
CA ILE A 133 -15.19 -27.88 5.96
C ILE A 133 -15.36 -28.81 7.17
N PHE A 134 -15.17 -28.28 8.40
CA PHE A 134 -15.35 -29.05 9.62
C PHE A 134 -16.80 -29.53 9.80
N THR A 135 -17.79 -28.66 9.57
CA THR A 135 -19.21 -29.02 9.67
C THR A 135 -19.63 -30.03 8.61
N MET A 136 -19.21 -29.84 7.35
CA MET A 136 -19.43 -30.84 6.29
C MET A 136 -18.81 -32.20 6.63
N THR A 137 -17.57 -32.20 7.13
CA THR A 137 -16.88 -33.43 7.53
C THR A 137 -17.55 -34.09 8.72
N GLY A 138 -18.01 -33.32 9.71
CA GLY A 138 -18.75 -33.83 10.86
C GLY A 138 -20.06 -34.50 10.47
N ILE A 139 -20.83 -33.90 9.54
CA ILE A 139 -22.07 -34.50 9.02
C ILE A 139 -21.77 -35.79 8.26
N LEU A 140 -20.73 -35.80 7.44
CA LEU A 140 -20.34 -37.00 6.67
C LEU A 140 -19.93 -38.16 7.60
N LEU A 141 -19.16 -37.86 8.65
CA LEU A 141 -18.77 -38.85 9.65
C LEU A 141 -19.97 -39.37 10.44
N LEU A 142 -20.90 -38.49 10.84
CA LEU A 142 -22.12 -38.88 11.53
C LEU A 142 -23.01 -39.77 10.66
N ALA A 143 -23.20 -39.41 9.39
CA ALA A 143 -23.94 -40.23 8.43
C ALA A 143 -23.28 -41.60 8.22
N GLY A 144 -21.94 -41.64 8.10
CA GLY A 144 -21.19 -42.89 8.03
C GLY A 144 -21.35 -43.76 9.28
N PHE A 145 -21.33 -43.15 10.47
CA PHE A 145 -21.55 -43.86 11.73
C PHE A 145 -22.96 -44.46 11.83
N ILE A 146 -24.00 -43.70 11.47
CA ILE A 146 -25.38 -44.17 11.44
C ILE A 146 -25.53 -45.31 10.42
N PHE A 147 -24.89 -45.20 9.26
CA PHE A 147 -24.92 -46.25 8.24
C PHE A 147 -24.28 -47.56 8.73
N LEU A 148 -23.16 -47.49 9.45
CA LEU A 148 -22.53 -48.68 10.05
C LEU A 148 -23.42 -49.33 11.10
N LEU A 149 -24.05 -48.54 11.97
CA LEU A 149 -25.01 -49.05 12.95
C LEU A 149 -26.22 -49.71 12.27
N TYR A 150 -26.76 -49.09 11.24
CA TYR A 150 -27.87 -49.63 10.46
C TYR A 150 -27.51 -50.97 9.81
N LYS A 151 -26.33 -51.08 9.21
CA LYS A 151 -25.83 -52.33 8.61
C LYS A 151 -25.71 -53.45 9.66
N LYS A 152 -25.14 -53.15 10.83
CA LYS A 152 -25.01 -54.13 11.92
C LYS A 152 -26.37 -54.59 12.43
N ASN A 153 -27.31 -53.66 12.63
CA ASN A 153 -28.65 -53.99 13.06
C ASN A 153 -29.39 -54.87 12.05
N LEU A 154 -29.27 -54.59 10.74
CA LEU A 154 -29.86 -55.44 9.70
C LEU A 154 -29.31 -56.87 9.73
N GLU A 155 -28.00 -57.03 9.91
CA GLU A 155 -27.38 -58.36 10.00
C GLU A 155 -27.88 -59.13 11.21
N THR A 156 -27.97 -58.48 12.38
CA THR A 156 -28.55 -59.09 13.58
C THR A 156 -30.01 -59.47 13.38
N ILE A 157 -30.83 -58.60 12.79
CA ILE A 157 -32.25 -58.89 12.51
C ILE A 157 -32.40 -60.09 11.57
N SER A 158 -31.56 -60.19 10.53
CA SER A 158 -31.58 -61.35 9.63
C SER A 158 -31.27 -62.65 10.37
N LYS A 159 -30.20 -62.65 11.17
CA LYS A 159 -29.80 -63.83 11.96
C LYS A 159 -30.89 -64.26 12.94
N THR A 160 -31.49 -63.32 13.66
CA THR A 160 -32.59 -63.62 14.58
C THR A 160 -33.82 -64.15 13.86
N LYS A 161 -34.11 -63.67 12.64
CA LYS A 161 -35.22 -64.18 11.83
C LYS A 161 -34.96 -65.61 11.35
N ASP A 162 -33.73 -65.91 10.95
CA ASP A 162 -33.34 -67.26 10.54
C ASP A 162 -33.39 -68.23 11.73
N GLU A 163 -32.87 -67.84 12.88
CA GLU A 163 -32.94 -68.62 14.13
C GLU A 163 -34.38 -68.87 14.58
N LEU A 164 -35.26 -67.87 14.46
CA LEU A 164 -36.67 -68.01 14.75
C LEU A 164 -37.37 -68.99 13.80
N ASN A 165 -37.00 -69.00 12.51
CA ASN A 165 -37.54 -69.97 11.55
C ASN A 165 -37.07 -71.38 11.87
N HIS A 166 -35.78 -71.58 12.15
CA HIS A 166 -35.26 -72.88 12.60
C HIS A 166 -35.96 -73.39 13.86
N LEU A 167 -36.16 -72.53 14.86
CA LEU A 167 -36.85 -72.91 16.09
C LEU A 167 -38.33 -73.28 15.84
N LYS A 168 -39.00 -72.62 14.89
CA LYS A 168 -40.37 -72.97 14.49
C LYS A 168 -40.42 -74.33 13.83
N ASP A 169 -39.49 -74.61 12.92
CA ASP A 169 -39.41 -75.90 12.22
C ASP A 169 -39.15 -77.04 13.23
N ASP A 170 -38.19 -76.85 14.14
CA ASP A 170 -37.88 -77.79 15.22
C ASP A 170 -39.09 -78.02 16.15
N PHE A 171 -39.83 -76.96 16.47
CA PHE A 171 -41.03 -77.05 17.30
C PHE A 171 -42.16 -77.80 16.57
N GLU A 172 -42.32 -77.59 15.27
CA GLU A 172 -43.27 -78.34 14.45
C GLU A 172 -42.91 -79.82 14.38
N GLU A 173 -41.64 -80.15 14.16
CA GLU A 173 -41.16 -81.53 14.18
C GLU A 173 -41.37 -82.19 15.55
N TYR A 174 -41.03 -81.48 16.63
CA TYR A 174 -41.29 -81.93 18.00
C TYR A 174 -42.79 -82.19 18.23
N ARG A 175 -43.67 -81.27 17.80
CA ARG A 175 -45.12 -81.42 17.91
C ARG A 175 -45.64 -82.61 17.11
N GLN A 176 -45.09 -82.90 15.94
CA GLN A 176 -45.43 -84.08 15.15
C GLN A 176 -44.96 -85.36 15.84
N LYS A 177 -43.71 -85.41 16.34
CA LYS A 177 -43.17 -86.55 17.09
C LYS A 177 -43.96 -86.82 18.36
N ALA A 178 -44.32 -85.79 19.12
CA ALA A 178 -45.14 -85.92 20.32
C ALA A 178 -46.53 -86.48 20.01
N ARG A 179 -47.17 -86.02 18.93
CA ARG A 179 -48.45 -86.58 18.46
C ARG A 179 -48.33 -88.06 18.09
N LYS A 180 -47.35 -88.42 17.25
CA LYS A 180 -47.09 -89.82 16.88
C LYS A 180 -46.84 -90.70 18.11
N LYS A 181 -46.05 -90.21 19.07
CA LYS A 181 -45.81 -90.93 20.33
C LYS A 181 -47.09 -91.14 21.13
N GLN A 182 -47.97 -90.15 21.21
CA GLN A 182 -49.27 -90.29 21.87
C GLN A 182 -50.18 -91.28 21.13
N GLU A 183 -50.24 -91.21 19.80
CA GLU A 183 -51.00 -92.15 18.96
C GLU A 183 -50.50 -93.59 19.15
N ASP A 184 -49.17 -93.80 19.09
CA ASP A 184 -48.54 -95.09 19.32
C ASP A 184 -48.83 -95.63 20.73
N LEU A 185 -48.75 -94.78 21.76
CA LEU A 185 -49.08 -95.16 23.14
C LEU A 185 -50.55 -95.58 23.27
N VAL A 186 -51.48 -94.87 22.63
CA VAL A 186 -52.90 -95.23 22.62
C VAL A 186 -53.12 -96.57 21.90
N VAL A 187 -52.46 -96.78 20.76
CA VAL A 187 -52.54 -98.06 20.01
C VAL A 187 -51.95 -99.21 20.83
N GLN A 188 -50.80 -99.02 21.46
CA GLN A 188 -50.17 -100.01 22.33
C GLN A 188 -51.07 -100.35 23.53
N HIS A 189 -51.58 -99.34 24.23
CA HIS A 189 -52.51 -99.50 25.35
C HIS A 189 -53.79 -100.24 24.92
N HIS A 190 -54.34 -99.94 23.75
CA HIS A 190 -55.50 -100.66 23.23
C HIS A 190 -55.19 -102.13 22.91
N ARG A 191 -54.02 -102.43 22.31
CA ARG A 191 -53.56 -103.80 22.06
C ARG A 191 -53.35 -104.57 23.36
N GLU A 192 -52.80 -103.93 24.39
CA GLU A 192 -52.65 -104.53 25.72
C GLU A 192 -54.02 -104.86 26.34
N ILE A 193 -54.99 -103.95 26.28
CA ILE A 193 -56.36 -104.23 26.73
C ILE A 193 -56.99 -105.38 25.92
N GLN A 194 -56.83 -105.42 24.60
CA GLN A 194 -57.35 -106.50 23.76
C GLN A 194 -56.74 -107.86 24.15
N LYS A 195 -55.43 -107.91 24.40
CA LYS A 195 -54.76 -109.12 24.90
C LYS A 195 -55.30 -109.56 26.27
N LEU A 196 -55.60 -108.61 27.17
CA LEU A 196 -56.17 -108.90 28.48
C LEU A 196 -57.66 -109.30 28.44
N LYS A 197 -58.41 -108.85 27.42
CA LYS A 197 -59.87 -109.07 27.30
C LYS A 197 -60.25 -110.25 26.40
N GLY A 198 -59.32 -110.84 25.65
CA GLY A 198 -59.57 -111.99 24.79
C GLY A 198 -58.31 -112.80 24.44
N MET A 199 -58.04 -113.83 25.26
CA MET A 199 -57.40 -115.13 24.97
C MET A 199 -56.83 -115.69 26.30
N GLY A 200 -57.31 -116.77 26.92
CA GLY A 200 -58.34 -117.73 26.48
C GLY A 200 -57.88 -118.58 25.32
#